data_AF-A0A7C5DEX0-F1
#
_entry.id   AF-A0A7C5DEX0-F1
#
_cell.length_a   1.000
_cell.length_b   1.000
_cell.length_c   1.000
_cell.angle_alpha   90.00
_cell.angle_beta   90.00
_cell.angle_gamma   90.00
#
_symmetry.space_group_name_H-M   'P 1'
#
loop_
_entity.id
_entity.type
_entity.pdbx_description
1 polymer ?
#
loop_
_entity_poly.entity_id
_entity_poly.type
_entity_poly.pdbx_seq_one_letter_code
_entity_poly.pdbx_strand_id
1 'polypeptide(L)' 'MNTIELKRSFHSLIDSINNDSLLMNFYDLMKTRTSTKEGQLWNRLTEDEQEELLMTLEESENPENLISHEEMKKKHKK' A
#
# COMPACT_ATOMS: atom_id res chain seq x y z
N MET A 1 -5.69 -3.41 -26.44
CA MET A 1 -4.31 -3.89 -26.33
C MET A 1 -4.35 -5.30 -25.75
N ASN A 2 -3.90 -6.31 -26.49
CA ASN A 2 -3.83 -7.68 -25.98
C ASN A 2 -2.59 -7.88 -25.09
N THR A 3 -2.48 -9.02 -24.41
CA THR A 3 -1.38 -9.29 -23.47
C THR A 3 0.00 -9.21 -24.12
N ILE A 4 0.13 -9.56 -25.40
CA ILE A 4 1.41 -9.53 -26.13
C ILE A 4 1.80 -8.09 -26.43
N GLU A 5 0.87 -7.27 -26.91
CA GLU A 5 1.08 -5.85 -27.16
C GLU A 5 1.43 -5.12 -25.87
N LEU A 6 0.72 -5.42 -24.77
CA LEU A 6 1.00 -4.83 -23.46
C LEU A 6 2.42 -5.14 -22.99
N LYS A 7 2.86 -6.40 -23.07
CA LYS A 7 4.23 -6.79 -22.70
C LYS A 7 5.27 -6.05 -23.53
N ARG A 8 5.06 -5.90 -24.85
CA ARG A 8 5.98 -5.15 -25.72
C ARG A 8 6.07 -3.68 -25.32
N SER A 9 4.93 -3.02 -25.07
CA SER A 9 4.91 -1.63 -24.61
C SER A 9 5.62 -1.46 -23.26
N PHE A 10 5.50 -2.43 -22.36
CA PHE A 10 6.22 -2.43 -21.08
C PHE A 10 7.74 -2.52 -21.27
N HIS A 11 8.23 -3.43 -22.12
CA HIS A 11 9.66 -3.53 -22.41
C HIS A 11 10.21 -2.23 -23.01
N SER A 12 9.52 -1.66 -24.01
CA SER A 12 9.93 -0.38 -24.60
C SER A 12 9.93 0.77 -23.60
N LEU A 13 8.98 0.79 -22.65
CA LEU A 13 8.97 1.78 -21.57
C LEU A 13 10.18 1.62 -20.66
N ILE A 14 10.47 0.38 -20.22
CA ILE A 14 11.63 0.08 -19.36
C ILE A 14 12.93 0.50 -20.06
N ASP A 15 13.10 0.14 -21.34
CA ASP A 15 14.29 0.46 -22.13
C ASP A 15 14.50 1.97 -22.33
N SER A 16 13.43 2.76 -22.24
CA SER A 16 13.51 4.23 -22.35
C SER A 16 13.93 4.94 -21.05
N ILE A 17 13.94 4.24 -19.91
CA ILE A 17 14.28 4.82 -18.61
C ILE A 17 15.80 4.79 -18.42
N ASN A 18 16.43 5.96 -18.50
CA ASN A 18 17.86 6.14 -18.19
C ASN A 18 18.13 6.58 -16.73
N ASN A 19 17.08 6.75 -15.93
CA ASN A 19 17.19 7.16 -14.53
C ASN A 19 17.08 5.93 -13.63
N ASP A 20 18.21 5.52 -13.06
CA ASP A 20 18.30 4.33 -12.20
C ASP A 20 17.36 4.37 -11.00
N SER A 21 17.13 5.55 -10.41
CA SER A 21 16.19 5.70 -9.28
C SER A 21 14.75 5.43 -9.72
N LEU A 22 14.35 5.93 -10.90
CA LEU A 22 13.03 5.66 -11.45
C LEU A 22 12.88 4.16 -11.80
N LEU A 23 13.93 3.55 -12.35
CA LEU A 23 13.95 2.14 -12.70
C LEU A 23 13.83 1.24 -11.46
N MET A 24 14.54 1.57 -10.37
CA MET A 24 14.43 0.84 -9.10
C MET A 24 13.06 0.98 -8.46
N ASN A 25 12.47 2.19 -8.47
CA ASN A 25 11.09 2.38 -7.99
C ASN A 25 10.09 1.53 -8.78
N PHE A 26 10.26 1.45 -10.10
CA PHE A 26 9.43 0.61 -10.96
C PHE A 26 9.61 -0.87 -10.64
N TYR A 27 10.85 -1.33 -10.47
CA TYR A 27 11.16 -2.71 -10.08
C TYR A 27 10.53 -3.07 -8.74
N ASP A 28 10.70 -2.23 -7.71
CA ASP A 28 10.16 -2.49 -6.38
C ASP A 28 8.64 -2.54 -6.38
N LEU A 29 7.99 -1.66 -7.15
CA LEU A 29 6.54 -1.67 -7.30
C LEU A 29 6.04 -2.96 -7.96
N MET A 30 6.66 -3.38 -9.07
CA MET A 30 6.28 -4.58 -9.79
C MET A 30 6.57 -5.85 -8.98
N LYS A 31 7.72 -5.89 -8.30
CA LYS A 31 8.09 -6.98 -7.38
C LYS A 31 7.08 -7.09 -6.26
N THR A 32 6.80 -5.98 -5.57
CA THR A 32 5.85 -5.97 -4.45
C THR A 32 4.48 -6.46 -4.90
N ARG A 33 3.95 -5.98 -6.03
CA ARG A 33 2.61 -6.40 -6.52
C ARG A 33 2.53 -7.83 -7.03
N THR A 34 3.63 -8.41 -7.49
CA THR A 34 3.66 -9.80 -7.95
C THR A 34 3.99 -10.79 -6.83
N SER A 35 4.67 -10.33 -5.77
CA SER A 35 4.99 -11.14 -4.59
C SER A 35 3.98 -11.01 -3.46
N THR A 36 3.16 -9.94 -3.44
CA THR A 36 2.15 -9.76 -2.39
C THR A 36 1.04 -10.77 -2.55
N LYS A 37 0.94 -11.66 -1.55
CA LYS A 37 -0.18 -12.59 -1.47
C LYS A 37 -1.36 -11.89 -0.81
N GLU A 38 -2.56 -12.26 -1.22
CA GLU A 38 -3.77 -11.82 -0.54
C GLU A 38 -3.69 -12.17 0.95
N GLY A 39 -4.18 -11.25 1.80
CA GLY A 39 -4.11 -11.42 3.25
C GLY A 39 -2.72 -11.25 3.87
N GLN A 40 -1.66 -10.92 3.11
CA GLN A 40 -0.31 -10.81 3.70
C GLN A 40 -0.21 -9.77 4.83
N LEU A 41 -0.98 -8.68 4.78
CA LEU A 41 -1.01 -7.67 5.85
C LEU A 41 -1.74 -8.15 7.11
N TRP A 42 -2.68 -9.08 6.97
CA TRP A 42 -3.37 -9.73 8.07
C TRP A 42 -2.51 -10.85 8.67
N ASN A 43 -1.95 -11.70 7.81
CA ASN A 43 -1.14 -12.86 8.20
C ASN A 43 0.21 -12.50 8.86
N ARG A 44 0.65 -11.23 8.78
CA ARG A 44 1.86 -10.76 9.48
C ARG A 44 1.59 -10.35 10.93
N LEU A 45 0.32 -10.15 11.30
CA LEU A 45 -0.07 -9.75 12.64
C LEU A 45 -0.09 -10.98 13.55
N THR A 46 0.32 -10.81 14.81
CA THR A 46 0.09 -11.82 15.86
C THR A 46 -1.41 -11.96 16.15
N GLU A 47 -1.80 -13.00 16.87
CA GLU A 47 -3.20 -13.17 17.30
C GLU A 47 -3.68 -11.95 18.11
N ASP A 48 -2.86 -11.48 19.07
CA ASP A 48 -3.15 -10.29 19.87
C ASP A 48 -3.33 -9.03 18.99
N GLU A 49 -2.46 -8.83 17.99
CA GLU A 49 -2.54 -7.68 17.08
C GLU A 49 -3.76 -7.76 16.14
N GLN A 50 -4.19 -8.97 15.78
CA GLN A 50 -5.42 -9.19 15.01
C GLN A 50 -6.66 -8.86 15.85
N GLU A 51 -6.68 -9.32 17.10
CA GLU A 51 -7.77 -9.02 18.05
C GLU A 51 -7.85 -7.52 18.33
N GLU A 52 -6.72 -6.86 18.57
CA GLU A 52 -6.65 -5.40 18.74
C GLU A 52 -7.18 -4.69 17.48
N LEU A 53 -6.76 -5.12 16.28
CA LEU A 53 -7.24 -4.50 15.04
C LEU A 53 -8.76 -4.63 14.87
N LEU A 54 -9.34 -5.79 15.18
CA LEU A 54 -10.80 -5.99 15.14
C LEU A 54 -11.52 -5.13 16.19
N MET A 55 -10.96 -5.04 17.40
CA MET A 55 -11.50 -4.19 18.45
C MET A 55 -11.50 -2.71 18.03
N THR A 56 -10.43 -2.21 17.40
CA THR A 56 -10.39 -0.82 16.91
C THR A 56 -11.46 -0.53 15.85
N LEU A 57 -11.84 -1.53 15.05
CA LEU A 57 -12.91 -1.40 14.09
C LEU A 57 -14.26 -1.20 14.79
N GLU A 58 -14.57 -2.01 15.80
CA GLU A 58 -15.79 -1.88 16.61
C GLU A 58 -15.81 -0.53 17.36
N GLU A 59 -14.69 -0.15 17.98
CA GLU A 59 -14.57 1.12 18.70
C GLU A 59 -14.76 2.34 17.80
N SER A 60 -14.40 2.23 16.51
CA SER A 60 -14.54 3.32 15.54
C SER A 60 -15.99 3.61 15.16
N GLU A 61 -16.92 2.69 15.43
CA GLU A 61 -18.35 2.91 15.23
C GLU A 61 -18.93 3.90 16.26
N ASN A 62 -18.23 4.12 17.39
CA ASN A 62 -18.59 5.11 18.38
C ASN A 62 -17.95 6.48 18.06
N PRO A 63 -18.74 7.51 17.71
CA PRO A 63 -18.22 8.83 17.38
C PRO A 63 -17.41 9.49 18.51
N GLU A 64 -17.66 9.14 19.77
CA GLU A 64 -16.92 9.67 20.93
C GLU A 64 -15.46 9.18 20.99
N ASN A 65 -15.14 8.08 20.30
CA ASN A 65 -13.78 7.57 20.18
C ASN A 65 -13.01 8.19 19.00
N LEU A 66 -13.69 8.99 18.16
CA LEU A 66 -13.11 9.61 16.98
C LEU A 66 -12.55 11.00 17.30
N ILE A 67 -11.54 11.39 16.54
CA ILE A 67 -10.96 12.74 16.57
C ILE A 67 -11.20 13.43 15.24
N SER A 68 -11.41 14.75 15.27
CA SER A 68 -11.65 15.46 14.03
C SER A 68 -10.39 15.53 13.16
N HIS A 69 -10.59 15.58 11.85
CA HIS A 69 -9.49 15.78 10.89
C HIS A 69 -8.69 17.06 11.18
N GLU A 70 -9.37 18.12 11.62
CA GLU A 70 -8.72 19.39 11.96
C GLU A 70 -7.85 19.28 13.22
N GLU A 71 -8.25 18.49 14.21
CA GLU A 71 -7.41 18.19 15.38
C GLU A 71 -6.18 17.35 14.99
N MET A 72 -6.35 16.35 14.12
CA MET A 72 -5.22 15.55 13.62
C MET A 72 -4.21 16.39 12.83
N LYS A 73 -4.69 17.28 11.96
CA LYS A 73 -3.82 18.23 11.28
C LYS A 73 -3.04 19.10 12.27
N LYS A 74 -3.70 19.64 13.30
CA LYS A 74 -3.02 20.46 14.33
C LYS A 74 -1.91 19.68 15.05
N LYS A 75 -2.18 18.42 15.42
CA LYS A 75 -1.21 17.54 16.11
C LYS A 75 0.04 17.26 15.27
N HIS A 76 -0.11 17.15 13.95
CA HIS A 76 0.96 16.76 13.03
C HIS A 76 1.50 17.90 12.15
N LYS A 77 1.16 19.16 12.45
CA LYS A 77 1.81 20.32 11.84
C LYS A 77 3.30 20.32 12.22
N LYS A 78 4.15 19.99 11.25
CA LYS A 78 5.57 20.37 11.24
C LYS A 78 5.70 21.83 10.84
#